data_AF-A0AB34D569-F1
#
_entry.id   AF-A0AB34D569-F1
#
_cell.length_a   1.000
_cell.length_b   1.000
_cell.length_c   1.000
_cell.angle_alpha   90.00
_cell.angle_beta   90.00
_cell.angle_gamma   90.00
#
_symmetry.space_group_name_H-M   'P 1'
#
loop_
_entity.id
_entity.type
_entity.pdbx_description
1 polymer ?
#
loop_
_entity_poly.entity_id
_entity_poly.type
_entity_poly.pdbx_seq_one_letter_code
_entity_poly.pdbx_strand_id
1 'polypeptide(L)'
;MEKGIIVARGSIRWFAEHMESKLKENDHKGGWEENTVDDLFEKMKIEIIELQEELESDSIPSSIPVWSANIIRECADIANFAMMIADITNRYVYPYKPPNSEEKYNI
;
A
#
# COMPACT_ATOMS: atom_id res chain seq x y z
N MET A 1 8.06 25.07 17.01
CA MET A 1 7.92 25.22 15.54
C MET A 1 6.62 24.55 15.14
N GLU A 2 5.75 25.23 14.38
CA GLU A 2 4.52 24.63 13.87
C GLU A 2 4.87 23.38 13.05
N LYS A 3 4.19 22.27 13.32
CA LYS A 3 4.31 21.03 12.54
C LYS A 3 4.08 21.40 11.07
N GLY A 4 5.14 21.34 10.26
CA GLY A 4 5.04 21.61 8.83
C GLY A 4 4.04 20.64 8.20
N ILE A 5 2.91 21.17 7.72
CA ILE A 5 1.93 20.37 6.98
C ILE A 5 2.63 19.86 5.72
N ILE A 6 2.82 18.55 5.61
CA ILE A 6 3.34 17.92 4.41
C ILE A 6 2.22 17.90 3.37
N VAL A 7 2.36 18.69 2.31
CA VAL A 7 1.42 18.71 1.19
C VAL A 7 1.85 17.66 0.17
N ALA A 8 1.09 16.58 0.06
CA ALA A 8 1.37 15.50 -0.89
C ALA A 8 1.39 16.00 -2.36
N ARG A 9 2.34 15.47 -3.16
CA ARG A 9 2.42 15.73 -4.61
C ARG A 9 1.22 15.09 -5.32
N GLY A 10 0.89 15.60 -6.52
CA GLY A 10 -0.26 15.13 -7.30
C GLY A 10 -0.27 13.62 -7.54
N SER A 11 0.88 13.01 -7.85
CA SER A 11 1.00 11.56 -8.06
C SER A 11 0.66 10.74 -6.81
N ILE A 12 1.05 11.22 -5.62
CA ILE A 12 0.72 10.55 -4.35
C ILE A 12 -0.79 10.59 -4.11
N ARG A 13 -1.43 11.74 -4.35
CA ARG A 13 -2.89 11.88 -4.17
C ARG A 13 -3.67 11.01 -5.15
N TRP A 14 -3.32 11.08 -6.42
CA TRP A 14 -3.93 10.25 -7.47
C TRP A 14 -3.80 8.76 -7.14
N PHE A 15 -2.63 8.32 -6.68
CA PHE A 15 -2.44 6.92 -6.35
C PHE A 15 -3.17 6.51 -5.07
N ALA A 16 -3.23 7.40 -4.07
CA ALA A 16 -4.01 7.17 -2.85
C ALA A 16 -5.52 7.01 -3.13
N GLU A 17 -6.06 7.67 -4.15
CA GLU A 17 -7.45 7.45 -4.59
C GLU A 17 -7.66 6.03 -5.15
N HIS A 18 -6.68 5.47 -5.87
CA HIS A 18 -6.74 4.08 -6.34
C HIS A 18 -6.58 3.07 -5.19
N MET A 19 -5.68 3.34 -4.26
CA MET A 19 -5.55 2.58 -3.01
C MET A 19 -6.89 2.51 -2.27
N GLU A 20 -7.54 3.65 -2.04
CA GLU A 20 -8.85 3.73 -1.39
C GLU A 20 -9.95 3.00 -2.16
N SER A 21 -9.98 3.12 -3.51
CA SER A 21 -10.95 2.39 -4.33
C SER A 21 -10.86 0.88 -4.13
N LYS A 22 -9.62 0.34 -4.07
CA LYS A 22 -9.37 -1.09 -3.85
C LYS A 22 -9.71 -1.54 -2.43
N LEU A 23 -9.48 -0.71 -1.42
CA LEU A 23 -9.92 -1.00 -0.05
C LEU A 23 -11.46 -1.13 0.01
N LYS A 24 -12.19 -0.20 -0.61
CA LYS A 24 -13.65 -0.24 -0.68
C LYS A 24 -14.21 -1.48 -1.35
N GLU A 25 -13.58 -1.96 -2.42
CA GLU A 25 -13.94 -3.23 -3.05
C GLU A 25 -13.87 -4.40 -2.05
N ASN A 26 -12.95 -4.31 -1.09
CA ASN A 26 -12.67 -5.33 -0.08
C ASN A 26 -13.35 -5.09 1.28
N ASP A 27 -14.16 -4.04 1.46
CA ASP A 27 -14.84 -3.73 2.75
C ASP A 27 -15.66 -4.91 3.29
N HIS A 28 -16.19 -5.77 2.40
CA HIS A 28 -16.91 -6.98 2.75
C HIS A 28 -16.07 -8.05 3.47
N LYS A 29 -14.74 -7.96 3.39
CA LYS A 29 -13.77 -8.84 4.07
C LYS A 29 -13.47 -8.37 5.51
N GLY A 30 -13.97 -7.22 5.92
CA GLY A 30 -13.65 -6.58 7.20
C GLY A 30 -12.38 -5.73 7.15
N GLY A 31 -11.91 -5.29 8.31
CA GLY A 31 -10.66 -4.54 8.45
C GLY A 31 -9.42 -5.43 8.57
N TRP A 32 -8.24 -4.80 8.70
CA TRP A 32 -6.94 -5.49 8.84
C TRP A 32 -6.42 -5.50 10.27
N GLU A 33 -7.10 -4.87 11.22
CA GLU A 33 -6.62 -4.64 12.58
C GLU A 33 -6.34 -5.93 13.37
N GLU A 34 -7.01 -7.03 13.01
CA GLU A 34 -6.85 -8.35 13.63
C GLU A 34 -5.91 -9.29 12.85
N ASN A 35 -5.29 -8.82 11.76
CA ASN A 35 -4.31 -9.62 11.01
C ASN A 35 -2.91 -9.51 11.62
N THR A 36 -2.11 -10.56 11.50
CA THR A 36 -0.68 -10.47 11.85
C THR A 36 0.11 -9.83 10.71
N VAL A 37 1.30 -9.29 11.01
CA VAL A 37 2.22 -8.76 9.99
C VAL A 37 2.60 -9.84 8.98
N ASP A 38 2.79 -11.08 9.45
CA ASP A 38 3.13 -12.22 8.58
C ASP A 38 1.97 -12.55 7.63
N ASP A 39 0.72 -12.59 8.11
CA ASP A 39 -0.46 -12.85 7.27
C ASP A 39 -0.60 -11.79 6.16
N LEU A 40 -0.39 -10.51 6.51
CA LEU A 40 -0.46 -9.41 5.54
C LEU A 40 0.70 -9.47 4.53
N PHE A 41 1.88 -9.88 4.97
CA PHE A 41 3.03 -10.02 4.08
C PHE A 41 2.87 -11.20 3.10
N GLU A 42 2.29 -12.32 3.54
CA GLU A 42 1.96 -13.42 2.63
C GLU A 42 0.90 -13.00 1.60
N LYS A 43 -0.12 -12.23 2.00
CA LYS A 43 -1.08 -11.65 1.05
C LYS A 43 -0.42 -10.68 0.08
N MET A 44 0.48 -9.81 0.54
CA MET A 44 1.25 -8.90 -0.32
C MET A 44 2.03 -9.66 -1.40
N LYS A 45 2.63 -10.81 -1.07
CA LYS A 45 3.36 -11.62 -2.05
C LYS A 45 2.46 -12.13 -3.18
N ILE A 46 1.19 -12.41 -2.90
CA ILE A 46 0.23 -12.80 -3.93
C ILE A 46 0.06 -11.65 -4.92
N GLU A 47 -0.17 -10.42 -4.43
CA GLU A 47 -0.32 -9.24 -5.28
C GLU A 47 0.95 -8.91 -6.09
N ILE A 48 2.14 -9.20 -5.54
CA ILE A 48 3.41 -9.10 -6.27
C ILE A 48 3.47 -10.10 -7.42
N ILE A 49 2.99 -11.33 -7.21
CA ILE A 49 2.93 -12.36 -8.26
C ILE A 49 1.93 -11.93 -9.34
N GLU A 50 0.76 -11.41 -8.98
CA GLU A 50 -0.23 -10.91 -9.95
C GLU A 50 0.32 -9.74 -10.79
N LEU A 51 1.04 -8.80 -10.16
CA LEU A 51 1.75 -7.75 -10.88
C LEU A 51 2.82 -8.32 -11.82
N GLN A 52 3.58 -9.33 -11.37
CA GLN A 52 4.58 -9.98 -12.20
C GLN A 52 3.95 -10.65 -13.42
N GLU A 53 2.82 -11.33 -13.26
CA GLU A 53 2.08 -11.97 -14.35
C GLU A 53 1.60 -10.93 -15.41
N GLU A 54 1.15 -9.76 -14.97
CA GLU A 54 0.78 -8.66 -15.89
C GLU A 54 1.99 -8.06 -16.63
N LEU A 55 3.17 -8.04 -16.02
CA LEU A 55 4.40 -7.49 -16.62
C LEU A 55 5.13 -8.46 -17.54
N GLU A 56 5.09 -9.77 -17.22
CA GLU A 56 5.81 -10.83 -17.93
C GLU A 56 4.95 -11.54 -18.98
N SER A 57 3.71 -11.09 -19.19
CA SER A 57 2.84 -11.67 -20.21
C SER A 57 3.48 -11.55 -21.60
N ASP A 58 3.93 -12.69 -22.14
CA ASP A 58 4.44 -12.83 -23.51
C ASP A 58 3.36 -12.51 -24.58
N SER A 59 2.11 -12.31 -24.15
CA SER A 59 0.98 -11.97 -24.99
C SER A 59 0.87 -10.45 -25.15
N ILE A 60 0.71 -9.97 -26.38
CA ILE A 60 0.30 -8.57 -26.62
C ILE A 60 -1.00 -8.33 -25.83
N PRO A 61 -1.06 -7.30 -24.96
CA PRO A 61 -2.28 -6.98 -24.25
C PRO A 61 -3.47 -6.93 -25.20
N SER A 62 -4.53 -7.67 -24.89
CA SER A 62 -5.78 -7.64 -25.66
C SER A 62 -6.36 -6.23 -25.73
N SER A 63 -6.02 -5.38 -24.76
CA SER A 63 -6.31 -3.96 -24.72
C SER A 63 -5.29 -3.23 -23.83
N ILE A 64 -4.59 -2.23 -24.38
CA ILE A 64 -3.63 -1.40 -23.63
C ILE A 64 -4.28 -0.70 -22.43
N PRO A 65 -5.49 -0.09 -22.55
CA PRO A 65 -6.18 0.46 -21.38
C PRO A 65 -6.42 -0.56 -20.26
N VAL A 66 -6.84 -1.79 -20.61
CA VAL A 66 -7.12 -2.83 -19.61
C VAL A 66 -5.84 -3.25 -18.90
N TRP A 67 -4.79 -3.56 -19.64
CA TRP A 67 -3.49 -3.93 -19.07
C TRP A 67 -2.92 -2.83 -18.17
N SER A 68 -2.98 -1.57 -18.62
CA SER A 68 -2.52 -0.45 -17.78
C SER A 68 -3.34 -0.30 -16.50
N ALA A 69 -4.64 -0.60 -16.55
CA ALA A 69 -5.51 -0.54 -15.37
C ALA A 69 -5.18 -1.68 -14.39
N ASN A 70 -4.92 -2.90 -14.88
CA ASN A 70 -4.53 -4.03 -14.04
C ASN A 70 -3.22 -3.76 -13.31
N ILE A 71 -2.18 -3.26 -14.01
CA ILE A 71 -0.92 -2.87 -13.37
C ILE A 71 -1.15 -1.85 -12.25
N ILE A 72 -1.99 -0.83 -12.49
CA ILE A 72 -2.29 0.19 -11.47
C ILE A 72 -2.99 -0.44 -10.26
N ARG A 73 -3.92 -1.38 -10.49
CA ARG A 73 -4.66 -2.08 -9.44
C ARG A 73 -3.75 -2.95 -8.59
N GLU A 74 -2.86 -3.73 -9.19
CA GLU A 74 -1.97 -4.61 -8.41
C GLU A 74 -0.90 -3.80 -7.66
N CYS A 75 -0.41 -2.71 -8.27
CA CYS A 75 0.40 -1.74 -7.53
C CYS A 75 -0.34 -1.18 -6.30
N ALA A 76 -1.63 -0.86 -6.43
CA ALA A 76 -2.43 -0.32 -5.34
C ALA A 76 -2.66 -1.35 -4.23
N ASP A 77 -2.87 -2.63 -4.55
CA ASP A 77 -2.98 -3.69 -3.55
C ASP A 77 -1.67 -3.94 -2.79
N ILE A 78 -0.53 -3.98 -3.49
CA ILE A 78 0.79 -4.05 -2.83
C ILE A 78 0.98 -2.87 -1.88
N ALA A 79 0.65 -1.65 -2.31
CA ALA A 79 0.74 -0.45 -1.48
C ALA A 79 -0.21 -0.49 -0.29
N ASN A 80 -1.43 -1.02 -0.47
CA ASN A 80 -2.40 -1.21 0.60
C ASN A 80 -1.87 -2.18 1.65
N PHE A 81 -1.35 -3.35 1.27
CA PHE A 81 -0.75 -4.27 2.24
C PHE A 81 0.47 -3.65 2.94
N ALA A 82 1.30 -2.90 2.23
CA ALA A 82 2.44 -2.21 2.84
C ALA A 82 1.98 -1.18 3.88
N MET A 83 0.93 -0.44 3.56
CA MET A 83 0.29 0.50 4.48
C MET A 83 -0.32 -0.21 5.70
N MET A 84 -1.03 -1.32 5.51
CA MET A 84 -1.63 -2.09 6.60
C MET A 84 -0.54 -2.62 7.57
N ILE A 85 0.55 -3.17 7.04
CA ILE A 85 1.70 -3.62 7.84
C ILE A 85 2.31 -2.46 8.63
N ALA A 86 2.51 -1.32 7.98
CA ALA A 86 3.05 -0.12 8.64
C ALA A 86 2.13 0.39 9.74
N ASP A 87 0.82 0.38 9.51
CA ASP A 87 -0.21 0.80 10.47
C ASP A 87 -0.23 -0.10 11.71
N ILE A 88 -0.25 -1.43 11.54
CA ILE A 88 -0.17 -2.40 12.65
C ILE A 88 1.14 -2.22 13.43
N THR A 89 2.26 -2.12 12.71
CA THR A 89 3.58 -1.96 13.34
C THR A 89 3.65 -0.69 14.17
N ASN A 90 3.12 0.42 13.65
CA ASN A 90 3.09 1.71 14.32
C ASN A 90 2.16 1.71 15.54
N ARG A 91 1.03 0.98 15.50
CA ARG A 91 0.07 0.88 16.60
C ARG A 91 0.55 -0.02 17.74
N TYR A 92 1.13 -1.19 17.41
CA TYR A 92 1.30 -2.27 18.39
C TYR A 92 2.76 -2.68 18.66
N VAL A 93 3.71 -2.31 17.80
CA VAL A 93 5.12 -2.75 17.92
C VAL A 93 6.02 -1.58 18.30
N TYR A 94 6.15 -0.59 17.42
CA TYR A 94 7.03 0.55 17.63
C TYR A 94 6.54 1.77 16.83
N PRO A 95 6.13 2.87 17.48
CA PRO A 95 5.67 4.06 16.78
C PRO A 95 6.75 4.63 15.84
N TYR A 96 6.43 4.78 14.57
CA TYR A 96 7.33 5.36 13.58
C TYR A 96 7.54 6.85 13.88
N LYS A 97 8.81 7.24 14.02
CA LYS A 97 9.25 8.62 14.24
C LYS A 97 9.90 9.14 12.96
N PRO A 98 9.25 10.04 12.20
CA PRO A 98 9.83 10.54 10.96
C PRO A 98 11.13 11.31 11.24
N PRO A 99 12.06 11.42 10.27
CA PRO A 99 13.42 11.95 10.46
C PRO A 99 13.56 13.41 10.95
N ASN A 100 12.46 14.11 11.22
CA ASN A 100 12.41 15.47 11.76
C ASN A 100 11.67 15.56 13.12
N SER A 101 11.41 14.43 13.78
CA SER A 101 10.86 14.42 15.14
C SER A 101 12.00 14.59 16.14
N GLU A 102 11.92 15.64 16.97
CA GLU A 102 13.02 16.12 17.83
C GLU A 102 13.42 15.19 19.00
N GLU A 103 12.96 13.94 19.05
CA GLU A 103 13.30 13.02 20.14
C GLU A 103 14.48 12.14 19.78
N LYS A 104 15.66 12.49 20.32
CA LYS A 104 16.83 11.61 20.34
C LYS A 104 16.49 10.32 21.09
N TYR A 105 16.84 9.19 20.48
CA TYR A 105 16.74 7.87 21.07
C TYR A 105 17.47 7.84 22.43
N ASN A 106 16.75 7.65 23.52
CA ASN A 106 17.33 7.20 24.78
C ASN A 106 17.45 5.68 24.68
N ILE A 107 18.57 5.22 24.12
CA ILE A 107 19.10 3.86 24.30
C ILE A 107 19.82 3.79 25.65
#